data_AF-A0A4U1FNL0-F1
#
_entry.id   AF-A0A4U1FNL0-F1
#
_cell.length_a   1.000
_cell.length_b   1.000
_cell.length_c   1.000
_cell.angle_alpha   90.00
_cell.angle_beta   90.00
_cell.angle_gamma   90.00
#
_symmetry.space_group_name_H-M   'P 1'
#
loop_
_entity.id
_entity.type
_entity.pdbx_description
1 polymer ?
#
loop_
_entity_poly.entity_id
_entity_poly.type
_entity_poly.pdbx_seq_one_letter_code
_entity_poly.pdbx_strand_id
1 'polypeptide(L)'
;MEQRGVAMAIGPAVLATAFLCAVASAPDTCPEVKLVGLEGSDKLSILRGCPGLPGPTGPKGEAGASGQKGDSLTSHNNNAFSTKDQDSDKNTANCAVQYQGAWWYKDCHVSNLNGHYLGGPHESFANGINWRSGKGYNYSYKVSEMKVRAT
;
A
#
# COMPACT_ATOMS: atom_id res chain seq x y z
N MET A 1 68.11 -27.63 -43.16
CA MET A 1 67.54 -28.91 -43.65
C MET A 1 67.06 -29.66 -42.43
N GLU A 2 65.77 -29.58 -42.13
CA GLU A 2 64.73 -30.54 -42.56
C GLU A 2 64.56 -31.63 -41.48
N GLN A 3 63.57 -31.43 -40.58
CA GLN A 3 62.31 -32.19 -40.40
C GLN A 3 62.51 -33.55 -39.68
N ARG A 4 61.60 -34.14 -38.88
CA ARG A 4 60.13 -34.12 -38.70
C ARG A 4 59.82 -34.38 -37.20
N GLY A 5 58.76 -33.81 -36.60
CA GLY A 5 57.44 -34.46 -36.40
C GLY A 5 57.45 -35.33 -35.13
N VAL A 6 56.57 -35.17 -34.12
CA VAL A 6 55.12 -35.47 -34.10
C VAL A 6 54.44 -34.64 -32.98
N ALA A 7 53.19 -34.26 -33.19
CA ALA A 7 52.41 -33.36 -32.33
C ALA A 7 51.43 -34.05 -31.35
N MET A 8 51.21 -33.32 -30.24
CA MET A 8 50.00 -33.15 -29.40
C MET A 8 49.56 -34.28 -28.46
N ALA A 9 49.72 -34.05 -27.15
CA ALA A 9 48.86 -34.58 -26.08
C ALA A 9 48.95 -33.73 -24.77
N ILE A 10 47.82 -33.14 -24.39
CA ILE A 10 47.23 -32.92 -23.04
C ILE A 10 48.09 -33.00 -21.75
N GLY A 11 48.23 -31.83 -21.08
CA GLY A 11 48.31 -31.59 -19.60
C GLY A 11 49.52 -32.15 -18.81
N PRO A 12 49.72 -31.81 -17.50
CA PRO A 12 48.97 -30.91 -16.59
C PRO A 12 49.82 -29.88 -15.81
N ALA A 13 49.14 -28.94 -15.11
CA ALA A 13 49.52 -28.18 -13.90
C ALA A 13 50.80 -27.29 -13.95
N VAL A 14 50.80 -26.02 -13.56
CA VAL A 14 50.88 -25.48 -12.18
C VAL A 14 51.02 -23.93 -12.42
N LEU A 15 50.32 -22.99 -11.78
CA LEU A 15 50.51 -22.54 -10.40
C LEU A 15 49.35 -21.59 -10.05
N ALA A 16 48.62 -21.91 -8.97
CA ALA A 16 47.55 -21.10 -8.44
C ALA A 16 48.10 -20.04 -7.46
N THR A 17 47.92 -18.76 -7.78
CA THR A 17 47.97 -17.68 -6.79
C THR A 17 46.54 -17.31 -6.42
N ALA A 18 46.09 -17.83 -5.28
CA ALA A 18 44.87 -17.40 -4.64
C ALA A 18 45.08 -15.99 -4.06
N PHE A 19 44.50 -14.97 -4.69
CA PHE A 19 44.28 -13.68 -4.03
C PHE A 19 42.84 -13.67 -3.52
N LEU A 20 42.70 -13.46 -2.22
CA LEU A 20 41.45 -13.54 -1.48
C LEU A 20 40.35 -12.69 -2.13
N CYS A 21 39.16 -13.29 -2.24
CA CYS A 21 37.92 -12.60 -2.55
C CYS A 21 37.61 -11.63 -1.39
N ALA A 22 38.01 -10.36 -1.51
CA ALA A 22 37.43 -9.31 -0.69
C ALA A 22 36.04 -9.02 -1.26
N VAL A 23 35.02 -9.54 -0.59
CA VAL A 23 33.65 -9.05 -0.73
C VAL A 23 33.64 -7.57 -0.36
N ALA A 24 33.53 -6.71 -1.37
CA ALA A 24 33.03 -5.35 -1.21
C ALA A 24 31.94 -5.14 -2.26
N SER A 25 30.71 -5.08 -1.78
CA SER A 25 29.50 -4.83 -2.52
C SER A 25 29.59 -3.54 -3.33
N ALA A 26 29.29 -3.66 -4.63
CA ALA A 26 28.76 -2.66 -5.56
C ALA A 26 29.49 -1.29 -5.65
N PRO A 27 30.22 -1.01 -6.75
CA PRO A 27 30.41 0.36 -7.17
C PRO A 27 29.11 0.87 -7.82
N ASP A 28 28.43 1.76 -7.10
CA ASP A 28 27.28 2.58 -7.52
C ASP A 28 27.55 3.31 -8.85
N THR A 29 27.34 2.63 -9.97
CA THR A 29 27.30 3.26 -11.29
C THR A 29 25.86 3.21 -11.78
N CYS A 30 25.05 4.14 -11.30
CA CYS A 30 23.76 4.43 -11.93
C CYS A 30 24.01 5.38 -13.12
N PRO A 31 23.68 4.98 -14.36
CA PRO A 31 23.86 5.83 -15.52
C PRO A 31 22.80 6.95 -15.53
N GLU A 32 23.24 8.16 -15.89
CA GLU A 32 22.40 9.34 -16.10
C GLU A 32 21.29 9.08 -17.13
N VAL A 33 20.13 9.73 -16.93
CA VAL A 33 18.95 9.56 -17.77
C VAL A 33 19.19 10.16 -19.15
N LYS A 34 19.37 9.31 -20.16
CA LYS A 34 19.42 9.73 -21.57
C LYS A 34 18.25 9.15 -22.34
N LEU A 35 17.42 10.03 -22.88
CA LEU A 35 16.43 9.68 -23.89
C LEU A 35 17.19 9.33 -25.18
N VAL A 36 17.18 8.06 -25.59
CA VAL A 36 17.78 7.63 -26.86
C VAL A 36 16.64 7.27 -27.81
N GLY A 37 16.37 8.17 -28.76
CA GLY A 37 15.58 7.84 -29.94
C GLY A 37 16.48 7.06 -30.91
N LEU A 38 16.19 5.79 -31.14
CA LEU A 38 16.80 5.03 -32.23
C LEU A 38 15.92 5.25 -33.44
N GLU A 39 16.32 6.16 -34.33
CA GLU A 39 15.63 6.40 -35.59
C GLU A 39 15.43 5.08 -36.35
N GLY A 40 14.17 4.75 -36.64
CA GLY A 40 13.79 3.61 -37.49
C GLY A 40 12.96 2.52 -36.82
N SER A 41 12.72 2.55 -35.51
CA SER A 41 11.65 1.75 -34.90
C SER A 41 10.97 2.56 -33.81
N ASP A 42 9.64 2.58 -33.77
CA ASP A 42 8.79 3.33 -32.82
C ASP A 42 8.91 2.84 -31.35
N LYS A 43 10.08 2.37 -30.93
CA LYS A 43 10.30 1.78 -29.61
C LYS A 43 10.93 2.80 -28.66
N LEU A 44 10.09 3.49 -27.91
CA LEU A 44 10.49 4.30 -26.76
C LEU A 44 10.85 3.36 -25.59
N SER A 45 12.08 3.43 -25.09
CA SER A 45 12.51 2.65 -23.91
C SER A 45 12.83 3.60 -22.75
N ILE A 46 11.99 3.59 -21.71
CA ILE A 46 12.23 4.31 -20.45
C ILE A 46 12.95 3.34 -19.50
N LEU A 47 14.22 3.60 -19.21
CA LEU A 47 14.94 2.86 -18.18
C LEU A 47 14.45 3.35 -16.81
N ARG A 48 13.92 2.44 -15.99
CA ARG A 48 13.53 2.75 -14.60
C ARG A 48 14.79 3.14 -13.82
N GLY A 49 14.84 4.37 -13.31
CA GLY A 49 15.85 4.77 -12.33
C GLY A 49 15.70 3.98 -11.03
N CYS A 50 16.78 3.80 -10.29
CA CYS A 50 16.72 3.26 -8.94
C CYS A 50 15.82 4.15 -8.08
N PRO A 51 14.96 3.59 -7.21
CA PRO A 51 14.21 4.39 -6.26
C PRO A 51 15.19 5.22 -5.43
N GLY A 52 15.03 6.55 -5.45
CA GLY A 52 15.78 7.42 -4.54
C GLY A 52 15.54 6.99 -3.10
N LEU A 53 16.56 7.11 -2.25
CA LEU A 53 16.40 6.89 -0.81
C LEU A 53 15.22 7.75 -0.32
N PRO A 54 14.28 7.18 0.46
CA PRO A 54 13.21 7.96 1.04
C PRO A 54 13.80 9.16 1.77
N GLY A 55 13.27 10.36 1.47
CA GLY A 55 13.68 11.56 2.18
C GLY A 55 13.46 11.41 3.69
N PRO A 56 14.21 12.15 4.53
CA PRO A 56 14.00 12.13 5.97
C PRO A 56 12.54 12.43 6.30
N THR A 57 11.96 11.64 7.19
CA THR A 57 10.59 11.84 7.66
C THR A 57 10.47 13.26 8.21
N GLY A 58 9.51 14.03 7.67
CA GLY A 58 9.25 15.37 8.15
C GLY A 58 8.88 15.36 9.64
N PRO A 59 9.04 16.50 10.35
CA PRO A 59 8.67 16.57 11.75
C PRO A 59 7.21 16.18 11.94
N LYS A 60 6.98 15.27 12.91
CA LYS A 60 5.64 14.88 13.32
C LYS A 60 4.91 16.12 13.81
N GLY A 61 3.91 16.58 13.06
CA GLY A 61 3.08 17.67 13.54
C GLY A 61 2.31 17.23 14.79
N GLU A 62 1.84 18.20 15.57
CA GLU A 62 1.12 18.00 16.82
C GLU A 62 -0.08 17.04 16.70
N ALA A 63 -0.36 16.30 17.78
CA ALA A 63 -1.56 15.49 17.87
C ALA A 63 -2.80 16.38 17.70
N GLY A 64 -3.76 15.94 16.88
CA GLY A 64 -5.02 16.64 16.72
C GLY A 64 -5.80 16.68 18.03
N ALA A 65 -6.56 17.75 18.27
CA ALA A 65 -7.43 17.84 19.42
C ALA A 65 -8.50 16.73 19.42
N SER A 66 -8.91 16.28 20.61
CA SER A 66 -10.00 15.31 20.77
C SER A 66 -11.27 15.81 20.09
N GLY A 67 -11.86 14.96 19.23
CA GLY A 67 -13.09 15.29 18.51
C GLY A 67 -14.27 15.52 19.46
N GLN A 68 -14.96 16.64 19.32
CA GLN A 68 -16.11 17.01 20.16
C GLN A 68 -17.34 16.09 20.01
N LYS A 69 -17.36 15.25 18.98
CA LYS A 69 -18.48 14.36 18.64
C LYS A 69 -18.39 12.99 19.33
N GLY A 70 -17.41 12.81 20.23
CA GLY A 70 -17.16 11.55 20.92
C GLY A 70 -16.60 10.47 20.01
N ASP A 71 -16.27 9.33 20.61
CA ASP A 71 -15.74 8.16 19.89
C ASP A 71 -16.88 7.29 19.35
N SER A 72 -16.81 6.94 18.06
CA SER A 72 -17.61 5.89 17.42
C SER A 72 -16.77 5.09 16.41
N LEU A 73 -15.45 5.06 16.57
CA LEU A 73 -14.54 4.32 15.68
C LEU A 73 -13.75 3.25 16.41
N THR A 74 -13.44 3.40 17.70
CA THR A 74 -12.63 2.41 18.43
C THR A 74 -13.25 1.02 18.44
N SER A 75 -14.58 0.88 18.47
CA SER A 75 -15.24 -0.44 18.40
C SER A 75 -15.01 -1.17 17.07
N HIS A 76 -14.62 -0.44 16.04
CA HIS A 76 -14.32 -0.95 14.71
C HIS A 76 -12.87 -1.41 14.56
N ASN A 77 -11.98 -1.07 15.50
CA ASN A 77 -10.58 -1.45 15.46
C ASN A 77 -10.41 -2.96 15.34
N ASN A 78 -9.47 -3.37 14.47
CA ASN A 78 -9.10 -4.77 14.22
C ASN A 78 -10.23 -5.66 13.70
N ASN A 79 -11.33 -5.10 13.19
CA ASN A 79 -12.32 -5.88 12.43
C ASN A 79 -11.98 -5.85 10.95
N ALA A 80 -12.34 -6.92 10.26
CA ALA A 80 -12.20 -6.99 8.82
C ALA A 80 -13.19 -6.03 8.14
N PHE A 81 -12.84 -5.62 6.93
CA PHE A 81 -13.72 -4.79 6.11
C PHE A 81 -14.74 -5.69 5.42
N SER A 82 -16.03 -5.39 5.57
CA SER A 82 -17.12 -6.14 4.94
C SER A 82 -17.82 -5.30 3.88
N THR A 83 -18.25 -5.96 2.82
CA THR A 83 -18.99 -5.38 1.70
C THR A 83 -20.28 -6.17 1.46
N LYS A 84 -21.12 -5.68 0.54
CA LYS A 84 -22.37 -6.36 0.17
C LYS A 84 -22.13 -7.79 -0.35
N ASP A 85 -21.00 -8.00 -1.02
CA ASP A 85 -20.60 -9.22 -1.71
C ASP A 85 -19.61 -10.08 -0.92
N GLN A 86 -18.98 -9.53 0.12
CA GLN A 86 -18.05 -10.24 0.99
C GLN A 86 -18.32 -9.92 2.45
N ASP A 87 -18.95 -10.88 3.14
CA ASP A 87 -19.21 -10.80 4.58
C ASP A 87 -17.98 -11.22 5.37
N SER A 88 -17.46 -10.31 6.18
CA SER A 88 -16.33 -10.54 7.10
C SER A 88 -16.62 -9.95 8.47
N ASP A 89 -17.90 -9.69 8.78
CA ASP A 89 -18.33 -9.18 10.07
C ASP A 89 -18.61 -10.32 11.05
N LYS A 90 -19.01 -9.98 12.27
CA LYS A 90 -19.26 -10.95 13.36
C LYS A 90 -20.75 -11.16 13.64
N ASN A 91 -21.62 -10.60 12.80
CA ASN A 91 -23.06 -10.79 12.89
C ASN A 91 -23.48 -12.01 12.05
N THR A 92 -24.67 -12.55 12.33
CA THR A 92 -25.25 -13.64 11.54
C THR A 92 -25.78 -13.15 10.19
N ALA A 93 -26.16 -11.87 10.11
CA ALA A 93 -26.61 -11.21 8.90
C ALA A 93 -25.50 -10.30 8.35
N ASN A 94 -25.49 -10.10 7.03
CA ASN A 94 -24.52 -9.20 6.40
C ASN A 94 -24.85 -7.73 6.71
N CYS A 95 -24.04 -7.11 7.56
CA CYS A 95 -24.24 -5.73 8.01
C CYS A 95 -24.10 -4.71 6.86
N ALA A 96 -23.25 -4.99 5.88
CA ALA A 96 -23.04 -4.11 4.74
C ALA A 96 -24.27 -4.02 3.83
N VAL A 97 -25.04 -5.11 3.73
CA VAL A 97 -26.35 -5.11 3.06
C VAL A 97 -27.36 -4.33 3.88
N GLN A 98 -27.48 -4.64 5.18
CA GLN A 98 -28.51 -4.08 6.06
C GLN A 98 -28.35 -2.56 6.27
N TYR A 99 -27.13 -2.09 6.47
CA TYR A 99 -26.81 -0.69 6.75
C TYR A 99 -26.27 0.07 5.54
N GLN A 100 -26.35 -0.53 4.36
CA GLN A 100 -26.13 0.13 3.06
C GLN A 100 -24.80 0.89 2.97
N GLY A 101 -23.72 0.25 3.39
CA GLY A 101 -22.36 0.79 3.33
C GLY A 101 -21.32 -0.30 3.54
N ALA A 102 -20.11 -0.08 3.03
CA ALA A 102 -18.99 -0.97 3.30
C ALA A 102 -18.16 -0.41 4.46
N TRP A 103 -17.87 -1.23 5.47
CA TRP A 103 -17.25 -0.75 6.70
C TRP A 103 -16.50 -1.85 7.45
N TRP A 104 -15.70 -1.45 8.43
CA TRP A 104 -15.08 -2.38 9.39
C TRP A 104 -16.11 -2.84 10.44
N TYR A 105 -17.08 -3.64 10.02
CA TYR A 105 -18.17 -4.08 10.88
C TYR A 105 -17.70 -5.10 11.93
N LYS A 106 -18.24 -4.99 13.15
CA LYS A 106 -18.09 -5.98 14.22
C LYS A 106 -19.41 -6.73 14.36
N ASP A 107 -20.19 -6.40 15.39
CA ASP A 107 -21.62 -6.70 15.45
C ASP A 107 -22.34 -5.52 14.80
N CYS A 108 -22.19 -5.44 13.47
CA CYS A 108 -22.46 -4.27 12.67
C CYS A 108 -21.69 -3.03 13.15
N HIS A 109 -22.36 -1.92 13.49
CA HIS A 109 -21.66 -0.65 13.69
C HIS A 109 -22.20 0.27 14.77
N VAL A 110 -21.32 1.18 15.20
CA VAL A 110 -21.67 2.41 15.92
C VAL A 110 -21.37 3.67 15.09
N SER A 111 -20.69 3.54 13.95
CA SER A 111 -20.60 4.57 12.91
C SER A 111 -20.61 3.94 11.53
N ASN A 112 -21.11 4.68 10.54
CA ASN A 112 -21.05 4.25 9.16
C ASN A 112 -20.75 5.47 8.30
N LEU A 113 -19.47 5.78 8.05
CA LEU A 113 -19.07 6.94 7.25
C LEU A 113 -19.24 6.71 5.74
N ASN A 114 -19.44 5.44 5.34
CA ASN A 114 -19.65 4.97 3.97
C ASN A 114 -21.12 4.55 3.73
N GLY A 115 -22.04 4.95 4.62
CA GLY A 115 -23.46 4.64 4.51
C GLY A 115 -24.16 5.41 3.39
N HIS A 116 -25.45 5.14 3.21
CA HIS A 116 -26.26 5.82 2.21
C HIS A 116 -26.36 7.31 2.50
N TYR A 117 -26.26 8.15 1.48
CA TYR A 117 -26.40 9.59 1.65
C TYR A 117 -27.88 9.97 1.79
N LEU A 118 -28.32 10.31 3.02
CA LEU A 118 -29.69 10.75 3.31
C LEU A 118 -29.79 12.26 3.62
N GLY A 119 -28.66 12.97 3.67
CA GLY A 119 -28.61 14.43 3.66
C GLY A 119 -29.10 15.16 4.91
N GLY A 120 -29.40 14.47 6.01
CA GLY A 120 -29.86 15.07 7.26
C GLY A 120 -30.61 14.09 8.16
N PRO A 121 -31.57 14.57 8.98
CA PRO A 121 -32.45 13.70 9.75
C PRO A 121 -33.25 12.77 8.83
N HIS A 122 -33.41 11.51 9.22
CA HIS A 122 -34.16 10.50 8.45
C HIS A 122 -34.77 9.42 9.35
N GLU A 123 -35.85 8.79 8.88
CA GLU A 123 -36.61 7.78 9.64
C GLU A 123 -35.93 6.40 9.66
N SER A 124 -35.18 6.06 8.60
CA SER A 124 -34.53 4.77 8.48
C SER A 124 -33.43 4.59 9.53
N PHE A 125 -33.32 3.38 10.08
CA PHE A 125 -32.39 3.12 11.16
C PHE A 125 -30.96 2.87 10.64
N ALA A 126 -30.04 3.77 10.97
CA ALA A 126 -28.58 3.59 10.89
C ALA A 126 -28.00 3.26 9.50
N ASN A 127 -28.78 3.34 8.43
CA ASN A 127 -28.35 3.11 7.05
C ASN A 127 -27.74 4.35 6.37
N GLY A 128 -27.77 5.51 7.06
CA GLY A 128 -27.20 6.76 6.58
C GLY A 128 -25.70 6.93 6.89
N ILE A 129 -25.10 8.06 6.49
CA ILE A 129 -23.76 8.46 6.93
C ILE A 129 -23.81 8.90 8.40
N ASN A 130 -23.58 8.01 9.37
CA ASN A 130 -23.88 8.28 10.78
C ASN A 130 -22.68 8.14 11.73
N TRP A 131 -22.79 8.82 12.87
CA TRP A 131 -21.83 8.78 13.99
C TRP A 131 -22.63 8.79 15.30
N ARG A 132 -22.72 7.64 15.97
CA ARG A 132 -23.64 7.42 17.09
C ARG A 132 -23.46 8.42 18.21
N SER A 133 -22.23 8.68 18.65
CA SER A 133 -21.95 9.63 19.73
C SER A 133 -22.17 11.10 19.34
N GLY A 134 -22.35 11.39 18.05
CA GLY A 134 -22.62 12.72 17.53
C GLY A 134 -24.11 13.02 17.40
N LYS A 135 -24.72 12.63 16.28
CA LYS A 135 -26.14 12.92 15.96
C LYS A 135 -27.03 11.66 15.97
N GLY A 136 -26.49 10.53 16.43
CA GLY A 136 -27.21 9.27 16.46
C GLY A 136 -27.33 8.59 15.09
N TYR A 137 -28.17 7.56 15.03
CA TYR A 137 -28.36 6.70 13.86
C TYR A 137 -29.34 7.23 12.83
N ASN A 138 -30.23 8.14 13.23
CA ASN A 138 -31.28 8.73 12.40
C ASN A 138 -30.84 10.07 11.78
N TYR A 139 -29.54 10.25 11.60
CA TYR A 139 -28.98 11.44 10.98
C TYR A 139 -27.82 11.06 10.05
N SER A 140 -27.93 11.48 8.80
CA SER A 140 -26.87 11.37 7.80
C SER A 140 -26.10 12.68 7.71
N TYR A 141 -24.80 12.65 7.98
CA TYR A 141 -23.90 13.77 7.72
C TYR A 141 -23.85 14.09 6.24
N LYS A 142 -23.68 15.38 5.92
CA LYS A 142 -23.60 15.85 4.55
C LYS A 142 -22.23 15.60 3.91
N VAL A 143 -21.21 15.43 4.75
CA VAL A 143 -19.81 15.24 4.36
C VAL A 143 -19.17 14.27 5.36
N SER A 144 -18.39 13.32 4.85
CA SER A 144 -17.49 12.48 5.64
C SER A 144 -16.09 12.55 5.02
N GLU A 145 -15.09 12.81 5.84
CA GLU A 145 -13.68 12.85 5.42
C GLU A 145 -12.85 12.05 6.41
N MET A 146 -12.09 11.07 5.92
CA MET A 146 -11.12 10.32 6.72
C MET A 146 -9.71 10.76 6.33
N LYS A 147 -8.94 11.23 7.30
CA LYS A 147 -7.55 11.71 7.09
C LYS A 147 -6.64 10.96 8.06
N VAL A 148 -5.53 10.46 7.54
CA VAL A 148 -4.51 9.74 8.33
C VAL A 148 -3.29 10.63 8.45
N ARG A 149 -2.67 10.61 9.63
CA ARG A 149 -1.36 11.22 9.88
C ARG A 149 -0.35 10.09 10.11
N ALA A 150 0.76 10.11 9.38
CA ALA A 150 1.86 9.18 9.61
C ALA A 150 2.42 9.36 11.03
N THR A 151 2.71 8.25 11.71
CA THR A 151 3.15 8.21 13.10
C THR A 151 4.64 8.11 13.27
#